data_AF-A0A9N9N5U4-F1
#
_entry.id   AF-A0A9N9N5U4-F1
#
_cell.length_a   1.000
_cell.length_b   1.000
_cell.length_c   1.000
_cell.angle_alpha   90.00
_cell.angle_beta   90.00
_cell.angle_gamma   90.00
#
_symmetry.space_group_name_H-M   'P 1'
#
loop_
_entity.id
_entity.type
_entity.pdbx_description
1 polymer ?
#
loop_
_entity_poly.entity_id
_entity_poly.type
_entity_poly.pdbx_seq_one_letter_code
_entity_poly.pdbx_strand_id
1 'polypeptide(L)'
;MYKFSAPTSPTLSARTSNSIAHSTRTAELVSEPIVALSRADIRASFEAYEQLLSSAKIYRNQMIAFAQASAGFGQALERMARCKGALDSAGPALQAAAGLHYLMSNHQQVLSDAFYKRFEIPLLENLDVHKATVL
;
A
#
# COMPACT_ATOMS: atom_id res chain seq x y z
N MET A 1 -2.66 11.29 20.19
CA MET A 1 -4.00 11.20 19.58
C MET A 1 -3.83 11.06 18.07
N TYR A 2 -3.82 9.84 17.55
CA TYR A 2 -3.72 9.60 16.10
C TYR A 2 -5.13 9.35 15.56
N LYS A 3 -5.67 10.31 14.79
CA LYS A 3 -6.90 10.12 14.03
C LYS A 3 -6.54 9.41 12.72
N PHE A 4 -6.80 8.11 12.65
CA PHE A 4 -6.81 7.38 11.38
C PHE A 4 -8.05 7.82 10.61
N SER A 5 -7.89 8.71 9.64
CA SER A 5 -8.92 8.93 8.61
C SER A 5 -8.67 7.89 7.53
N ALA A 6 -9.47 6.83 7.54
CA ALA A 6 -9.48 5.89 6.43
C ALA A 6 -10.08 6.60 5.20
N PRO A 7 -9.44 6.56 4.03
CA PRO A 7 -10.09 6.97 2.80
C PRO A 7 -11.22 5.98 2.50
N THR A 8 -12.42 6.49 2.24
CA THR A 8 -13.52 5.74 1.65
C THR A 8 -13.07 5.21 0.30
N SER A 9 -12.65 3.95 0.26
CA SER A 9 -12.41 3.25 -0.99
C SER A 9 -13.75 3.12 -1.72
N PRO A 10 -13.86 3.49 -3.01
CA PRO A 10 -15.04 3.22 -3.82
C PRO A 10 -15.00 1.75 -4.26
N THR A 11 -14.98 0.84 -3.30
CA THR A 11 -15.11 -0.60 -3.58
C THR A 11 -16.57 -0.95 -3.37
N LEU A 12 -17.34 -0.87 -4.46
CA LEU A 12 -18.59 -1.62 -4.64
C LEU A 12 -19.51 -1.60 -3.40
N SER A 13 -20.15 -0.46 -3.13
CA SER A 13 -21.26 -0.40 -2.18
C SER A 13 -22.48 -1.12 -2.76
N ALA A 14 -22.46 -2.45 -2.74
CA ALA A 14 -23.66 -3.27 -2.86
C ALA A 14 -24.50 -3.04 -1.59
N ARG A 15 -25.29 -1.96 -1.58
CA ARG A 15 -26.23 -1.66 -0.51
C ARG A 15 -27.38 -2.66 -0.61
N THR A 16 -27.20 -3.84 -0.03
CA THR A 16 -28.26 -4.84 0.12
C THR A 16 -29.23 -4.33 1.19
N SER A 17 -30.31 -3.67 0.78
CA SER A 17 -31.46 -3.43 1.66
C SER A 17 -32.53 -4.46 1.35
N ASN A 18 -32.37 -5.69 1.85
CA ASN A 18 -33.43 -6.68 1.84
C ASN A 18 -33.69 -7.18 3.26
N SER A 19 -34.81 -6.75 3.84
CA SER A 19 -35.59 -7.60 4.75
C SER A 19 -37.06 -7.21 4.72
N ILE A 20 -37.77 -7.84 3.78
CA ILE A 20 -39.12 -8.44 3.88
C ILE A 20 -40.19 -7.62 4.61
N ALA A 21 -41.04 -6.94 3.84
CA ALA A 21 -42.45 -6.76 4.18
C ALA A 21 -43.30 -6.99 2.92
N HIS A 22 -44.23 -7.92 3.06
CA HIS A 22 -45.07 -8.49 2.03
C HIS A 22 -46.22 -7.56 1.65
N SER A 23 -46.68 -7.73 0.41
CA SER A 23 -48.03 -7.46 -0.10
C SER A 23 -48.43 -6.06 -0.59
N THR A 24 -48.65 -6.08 -1.91
CA THR A 24 -49.74 -5.48 -2.67
C THR A 24 -49.67 -3.98 -2.97
N ARG A 25 -49.55 -3.72 -4.28
CA ARG A 25 -50.37 -2.82 -5.09
C ARG A 25 -49.60 -1.65 -5.73
N THR A 26 -49.60 -1.71 -7.06
CA THR A 26 -49.53 -0.62 -8.07
C THR A 26 -48.30 0.28 -8.14
N ALA A 27 -47.82 0.40 -9.38
CA ALA A 27 -47.07 1.53 -9.93
C ALA A 27 -45.67 1.75 -9.35
N GLU A 28 -44.65 1.30 -10.07
CA GLU A 28 -43.92 2.13 -11.04
C GLU A 28 -42.86 1.26 -11.69
N LEU A 29 -42.59 1.49 -12.97
CA LEU A 29 -41.36 1.02 -13.60
C LEU A 29 -40.22 1.76 -12.89
N VAL A 30 -39.76 1.24 -11.75
CA VAL A 30 -38.54 1.70 -11.10
C VAL A 30 -37.43 1.38 -12.08
N SER A 31 -37.11 2.36 -12.93
CA SER A 31 -35.91 2.35 -13.72
C SER A 31 -34.77 2.09 -12.75
N GLU A 32 -34.05 0.98 -12.93
CA GLU A 32 -32.79 0.78 -12.22
C GLU A 32 -32.00 2.08 -12.33
N PRO A 33 -31.47 2.62 -11.22
CA PRO A 33 -30.68 3.84 -11.30
C PRO A 33 -29.44 3.50 -12.12
N ILE A 34 -29.48 3.88 -13.40
CA ILE A 34 -28.33 3.86 -14.27
C ILE A 34 -27.31 4.74 -13.55
N VAL A 35 -26.25 4.13 -13.02
CA VAL A 35 -25.15 4.85 -12.39
C VAL A 35 -24.47 5.64 -13.49
N ALA A 36 -25.00 6.84 -13.75
CA ALA A 36 -24.47 7.77 -14.72
C ALA A 36 -23.18 8.33 -14.13
N LEU A 37 -22.06 7.67 -14.42
CA LEU A 37 -20.72 8.18 -14.13
C LEU A 37 -20.60 9.58 -14.72
N SER A 38 -20.55 10.60 -13.87
CA SER A 38 -20.39 11.97 -14.30
C SER A 38 -18.96 12.21 -14.75
N ARG A 39 -18.76 13.18 -15.66
CA ARG A 39 -17.42 13.68 -16.00
C ARG A 39 -16.64 14.16 -14.77
N ALA A 40 -17.35 14.62 -13.74
CA ALA A 40 -16.77 14.98 -12.45
C ALA A 40 -16.18 13.77 -11.71
N ASP A 41 -16.92 12.65 -11.67
CA ASP A 41 -16.48 11.42 -10.98
C ASP A 41 -15.24 10.81 -11.65
N ILE A 42 -15.18 10.89 -12.99
CA ILE A 42 -14.01 10.43 -13.74
C ILE A 42 -12.78 11.30 -13.44
N ARG A 43 -12.93 12.63 -13.40
CA ARG A 43 -11.84 13.55 -13.03
C ARG A 43 -11.35 13.30 -11.60
N ALA A 44 -12.26 13.13 -10.66
CA ALA A 44 -11.93 12.81 -9.27
C ALA A 44 -11.17 11.48 -9.15
N SER A 45 -11.56 10.49 -9.95
CA SER A 45 -10.86 9.19 -10.00
C SER A 45 -9.43 9.33 -10.50
N PHE A 46 -9.19 10.13 -11.55
CA PHE A 46 -7.83 10.39 -12.04
C PHE A 46 -6.94 11.07 -10.99
N GLU A 47 -7.46 12.07 -10.30
CA GLU A 47 -6.73 12.75 -9.23
C GLU A 47 -6.37 11.78 -8.10
N ALA A 48 -7.29 10.90 -7.69
CA ALA A 48 -7.04 9.87 -6.70
C ALA A 48 -5.95 8.87 -7.14
N TYR A 49 -5.94 8.46 -8.42
CA TYR A 49 -4.89 7.58 -8.95
C TYR A 49 -3.52 8.26 -8.97
N GLU A 50 -3.44 9.53 -9.36
CA GLU A 50 -2.19 10.28 -9.36
C GLU A 50 -1.64 10.48 -7.93
N GLN A 51 -2.51 10.74 -6.96
CA GLN A 51 -2.14 10.79 -5.55
C GLN A 51 -1.62 9.43 -5.05
N LEU A 52 -2.30 8.33 -5.40
CA LEU A 52 -1.87 6.99 -5.03
C LEU A 52 -0.48 6.66 -5.60
N LEU A 53 -0.22 6.99 -6.87
CA LEU A 53 1.08 6.79 -7.50
C LEU A 53 2.18 7.62 -6.83
N SER A 54 1.86 8.86 -6.44
CA SER A 54 2.78 9.71 -5.67
C SER A 54 3.12 9.09 -4.31
N SER A 55 2.11 8.67 -3.55
CA SER A 55 2.29 8.00 -2.26
C SER A 55 3.06 6.68 -2.40
N ALA A 56 2.81 5.90 -3.45
CA ALA A 56 3.53 4.66 -3.76
C ALA A 56 5.03 4.89 -3.96
N LYS A 57 5.40 5.93 -4.73
CA LYS A 57 6.81 6.31 -4.94
C LYS A 57 7.50 6.70 -3.63
N ILE A 58 6.83 7.49 -2.80
CA ILE A 58 7.35 7.88 -1.48
C ILE A 58 7.57 6.63 -0.62
N TYR A 59 6.57 5.75 -0.56
CA TYR A 59 6.64 4.50 0.20
C TYR A 59 7.82 3.64 -0.23
N ARG A 60 8.02 3.46 -1.55
CA ARG A 60 9.17 2.72 -2.10
C ARG A 60 10.51 3.31 -1.70
N ASN A 61 10.65 4.64 -1.73
CA ASN A 61 11.88 5.32 -1.31
C ASN A 61 12.15 5.11 0.18
N GLN A 62 11.12 5.16 1.02
CA GLN A 62 11.25 4.88 2.46
C GLN A 62 11.65 3.44 2.73
N MET A 63 11.16 2.48 1.95
CA MET A 63 11.59 1.08 2.04
C MET A 63 13.08 0.89 1.74
N ILE A 64 13.58 1.56 0.70
CA ILE A 64 15.02 1.51 0.36
C ILE A 64 15.85 2.14 1.49
N ALA A 65 15.43 3.29 2.00
CA ALA A 65 16.09 3.95 3.13
C ALA A 65 16.09 3.06 4.39
N PHE A 66 14.97 2.39 4.68
CA PHE A 66 14.86 1.45 5.80
C PHE A 66 15.77 0.22 5.61
N ALA A 67 15.88 -0.30 4.38
CA ALA A 67 16.81 -1.38 4.08
C ALA A 67 18.27 -0.97 4.35
N GLN A 68 18.66 0.23 3.94
CA GLN A 68 20.00 0.78 4.19
C GLN A 68 20.24 0.98 5.69
N ALA A 69 19.28 1.58 6.40
CA ALA A 69 19.36 1.78 7.84
C ALA A 69 19.47 0.46 8.60
N SER A 70 18.71 -0.57 8.19
CA SER A 70 18.76 -1.90 8.78
C SER A 70 20.11 -2.58 8.57
N ALA A 71 20.68 -2.50 7.37
CA ALA A 71 22.01 -3.03 7.09
C ALA A 71 23.09 -2.31 7.90
N GLY A 72 23.02 -0.97 8.01
CA GLY A 72 23.93 -0.18 8.83
C GLY A 72 23.83 -0.53 10.32
N PHE A 73 22.62 -0.73 10.83
CA PHE A 73 22.41 -1.17 12.20
C PHE A 73 22.96 -2.59 12.44
N GLY A 74 22.74 -3.52 11.50
CA GLY A 74 23.36 -4.85 11.52
C GLY A 74 24.88 -4.79 11.63
N GLN A 75 25.54 -3.95 10.82
CA GLN A 75 26.99 -3.76 10.90
C GLN A 75 27.45 -3.21 12.25
N ALA A 76 26.70 -2.27 12.84
CA ALA A 76 27.02 -1.74 14.17
C ALA A 76 26.93 -2.82 15.24
N LEU A 77 25.92 -3.69 15.17
CA LEU A 77 25.76 -4.84 16.07
C LEU A 77 26.92 -5.85 15.93
N GLU A 78 27.35 -6.16 14.70
CA GLU A 78 28.50 -7.06 14.49
C GLU A 78 29.82 -6.48 15.02
N ARG A 79 30.01 -5.16 14.91
CA ARG A 79 31.17 -4.47 15.47
C ARG A 79 31.15 -4.52 16.99
N MET A 80 30.00 -4.27 17.61
CA MET A 80 29.81 -4.38 19.06
C MET A 80 30.04 -5.80 19.56
N ALA A 81 29.53 -6.81 18.86
CA ALA A 81 29.74 -8.23 19.20
C ALA A 81 31.22 -8.64 19.17
N ARG A 82 32.05 -7.93 18.40
CA ARG A 82 33.49 -8.20 18.22
C ARG A 82 34.39 -7.44 19.20
N CYS A 83 33.86 -6.44 19.90
CA CYS A 83 34.60 -5.69 20.91
C CYS A 83 34.92 -6.58 22.11
N LYS A 84 36.22 -6.86 22.31
CA LYS A 84 36.76 -7.66 23.41
C LYS A 84 36.29 -7.11 24.76
N GLY A 85 35.53 -7.90 25.52
CA GLY A 85 35.06 -7.54 26.86
C GLY A 85 33.69 -6.86 26.96
N ALA A 86 33.00 -6.61 25.84
CA ALA A 86 31.71 -5.94 25.93
C ALA A 86 30.61 -6.84 26.51
N LEU A 87 30.47 -8.10 26.08
CA LEU A 87 29.47 -9.04 26.64
C LEU A 87 29.85 -10.49 26.28
N ASP A 88 30.64 -11.19 27.09
CA ASP A 88 31.02 -12.60 26.85
C ASP A 88 29.79 -13.51 26.68
N SER A 89 28.67 -13.18 27.34
CA SER A 89 27.40 -13.91 27.25
C SER A 89 26.44 -13.40 26.16
N ALA A 90 26.59 -12.15 25.68
CA ALA A 90 25.63 -11.56 24.74
C ALA A 90 26.19 -11.30 23.32
N GLY A 91 27.48 -11.52 23.10
CA GLY A 91 28.07 -11.49 21.75
C GLY A 91 27.30 -12.35 20.74
N PRO A 92 26.93 -13.61 21.05
CA PRO A 92 26.13 -14.45 20.15
C PRO A 92 24.74 -13.86 19.85
N ALA A 93 24.09 -13.26 20.85
CA ALA A 93 22.77 -12.65 20.67
C ALA A 93 22.83 -11.39 19.78
N LEU A 94 23.87 -10.56 19.94
CA LEU A 94 24.11 -9.41 19.09
C LEU A 94 24.43 -9.83 17.64
N GLN A 95 25.21 -10.89 17.45
CA GLN A 95 25.51 -11.43 16.13
C GLN A 95 24.26 -12.02 15.46
N ALA A 96 23.40 -12.70 16.22
CA ALA A 96 22.12 -13.19 15.72
C ALA A 96 21.19 -12.05 15.33
N ALA A 97 21.11 -10.99 16.15
CA ALA A 97 20.34 -9.78 15.84
C ALA A 97 20.88 -9.09 14.58
N ALA A 98 22.20 -8.99 14.41
CA ALA A 98 22.81 -8.45 13.20
C ALA A 98 22.38 -9.22 11.94
N GLY A 99 22.41 -10.55 12.01
CA GLY A 99 21.92 -11.43 10.94
C GLY A 99 20.46 -11.16 10.57
N LEU A 100 19.59 -10.98 11.57
CA LEU A 100 18.18 -10.64 11.35
C LEU A 100 18.02 -9.30 10.63
N HIS A 101 18.82 -8.29 10.99
CA HIS A 101 18.75 -6.98 10.34
C HIS A 101 19.25 -7.00 8.89
N TYR A 102 20.20 -7.88 8.54
CA TYR A 102 20.59 -8.10 7.15
C TYR A 102 19.50 -8.81 6.33
N LEU A 103 18.80 -9.79 6.93
CA LEU A 103 17.65 -10.43 6.30
C LEU A 103 16.52 -9.43 6.07
N MET A 104 16.22 -8.60 7.07
CA MET A 104 15.21 -7.55 6.97
C MET A 104 15.58 -6.53 5.88
N SER A 105 16.84 -6.14 5.78
CA SER A 105 17.33 -5.29 4.69
C SER A 105 17.08 -5.92 3.31
N ASN A 106 17.42 -7.20 3.14
CA ASN A 106 17.19 -7.93 1.90
C ASN A 106 15.70 -7.96 1.53
N HIS A 107 14.84 -8.35 2.47
CA HIS A 107 13.41 -8.42 2.23
C HIS A 107 12.82 -7.07 1.82
N GLN A 108 13.29 -5.98 2.42
CA GLN A 108 12.81 -4.65 2.10
C GLN A 108 13.30 -4.17 0.72
N GLN A 109 14.48 -4.60 0.26
CA GLN A 109 14.91 -4.36 -1.13
C GLN A 109 14.07 -5.15 -2.14
N VAL A 110 13.84 -6.44 -1.90
CA VAL A 110 13.04 -7.30 -2.79
C VAL A 110 11.60 -6.81 -2.87
N LEU A 111 11.00 -6.46 -1.73
CA LEU A 111 9.64 -5.94 -1.70
C LEU A 111 9.56 -4.59 -2.43
N SER A 112 10.60 -3.75 -2.37
CA SER A 112 10.65 -2.46 -3.07
C SER A 112 10.63 -2.65 -4.58
N ASP A 113 11.41 -3.60 -5.08
CA ASP A 113 11.45 -3.98 -6.50
C ASP A 113 10.13 -4.61 -6.96
N ALA A 114 9.54 -5.49 -6.13
CA ALA A 114 8.24 -6.08 -6.40
C ALA A 114 7.14 -5.00 -6.46
N PHE A 115 7.15 -4.04 -5.54
CA PHE A 115 6.17 -2.95 -5.52
C PHE A 115 6.29 -2.07 -6.77
N TYR A 116 7.51 -1.74 -7.18
CA TYR A 116 7.73 -1.00 -8.43
C TYR A 116 7.19 -1.78 -9.64
N LYS A 117 7.61 -3.03 -9.80
CA LYS A 117 7.33 -3.82 -11.02
C LYS A 117 5.89 -4.32 -11.09
N ARG A 118 5.28 -4.68 -9.96
CA ARG A 118 3.97 -5.35 -9.91
C ARG A 118 2.84 -4.41 -9.57
N PHE A 119 3.13 -3.25 -8.99
CA PHE A 119 2.12 -2.28 -8.61
C PHE A 119 2.27 -0.96 -9.37
N GLU A 120 3.43 -0.29 -9.32
CA GLU A 120 3.57 1.04 -9.96
C GLU A 120 3.48 0.98 -11.49
N ILE A 121 4.20 0.05 -12.14
CA ILE A 121 4.22 -0.05 -13.62
C ILE A 121 2.82 -0.36 -14.18
N PRO A 122 2.13 -1.43 -13.74
CA PRO A 122 0.81 -1.74 -14.29
C PRO A 122 -0.21 -0.64 -13.99
N LEU A 123 -0.14 0.01 -12.82
CA LEU A 123 -1.06 1.09 -12.48
C LEU A 123 -0.89 2.29 -13.41
N LEU A 124 0.35 2.63 -13.76
CA LEU A 124 0.63 3.69 -14.73
C LEU A 124 0.10 3.33 -16.13
N GLU A 125 0.37 2.11 -16.61
CA GLU A 125 -0.11 1.64 -17.93
C GLU A 125 -1.63 1.68 -18.03
N ASN A 126 -2.34 1.20 -16.99
CA ASN A 126 -3.81 1.23 -16.97
C ASN A 126 -4.35 2.66 -16.93
N LEU A 127 -3.68 3.57 -16.23
CA LEU A 127 -4.07 4.98 -16.16
C LEU A 127 -3.91 5.65 -17.54
N ASP A 128 -2.81 5.38 -18.23
CA ASP A 128 -2.56 5.90 -19.58
C ASP A 128 -3.58 5.38 -20.60
N VAL A 129 -3.92 4.09 -20.54
CA VAL A 129 -5.00 3.51 -21.37
C VAL A 129 -6.35 4.14 -21.06
N HIS A 130 -6.66 4.37 -19.78
CA HIS A 130 -7.92 4.97 -19.36
C HIS A 130 -8.01 6.45 -19.80
N LYS A 131 -6.90 7.20 -19.73
CA LYS A 131 -6.82 8.57 -20.28
C LYS A 131 -7.05 8.57 -21.78
N ALA A 132 -6.44 7.64 -22.53
CA ALA A 132 -6.59 7.55 -23.98
C ALA A 132 -7.99 7.11 -24.44
N THR A 133 -8.73 6.37 -23.61
CA THR A 133 -10.08 5.88 -23.96
C THR A 133 -11.18 6.91 -23.67
N VAL A 134 -10.97 7.76 -22.65
CA VAL A 134 -11.99 8.69 -22.16
C VAL A 134 -11.84 10.12 -22.71
N LEU A 135 -10.63 10.52 -23.13
CA LEU A 135 -10.36 11.80 -23.79
C LEU A 135 -10.49 11.66 -25.31
#